data_AF-A0A2E0YDU0-F1
#
_entry.id   AF-A0A2E0YDU0-F1
#
_cell.length_a   1.000
_cell.length_b   1.000
_cell.length_c   1.000
_cell.angle_alpha   90.00
_cell.angle_beta   90.00
_cell.angle_gamma   90.00
#
_symmetry.space_group_name_H-M   'P 1'
#
loop_
_entity.id
_entity.type
_entity.pdbx_description
1 polymer ?
#
loop_
_entity_poly.entity_id
_entity_poly.type
_entity_poly.pdbx_seq_one_letter_code
_entity_poly.pdbx_strand_id
1 'polypeptide(L)'
;MEDSTTPDLRSLNHGLFQLTLPNSGRQMIAWFIGIVCFLVTGILFWISLTIPDIAPTNEAYNMHPDEVTSNEVRLLGKGFKSDETGAYLLLSGEIQDGIIATGYCSQDDEGNWQSNTDGYEHGSIMILPSNGSSFNITWYRELSPEFNAFERDCPTDDWEISQGDVVNLFLLKQGNDLWLLSAAEEGLDAPEKTGREDMQRIALLTTAIGSVLMMVTTPSSLSSDLKKIRKLSGDMIHLHGSPGALEPSKGPVRSNDESSWILSVPNHTIWSENPYMADEGSELIDEHPIKVGTPSPATFTLYSINGIIFITATTWLASDLLARHGSGFHWFAGNVMRLGLVIFTIIWAYLAFKRWKLVHNIIDTPTSKVRSVAVGAAELVGQVRPGPEGTLSFNVGGDESRLVEGAVAYKWVEEEHVCRGSGEDRTCSWETRRKENASVPFMLHDGTGGILVDPSSWEKMDYGGSLHRWGGGKWRWTVHVFGAGDPVYCLGRVETRKDDEKEEGLDGSIPNAQLIVRGNKDVGMETKLNRGTEFSLLSSLRSTTEAIIVPLLMLVSSIIPFFW
;
A
#
# COMPACT_ATOMS: atom_id res chain seq x y z
N MET A 1 -22.48 -16.51 -39.13
CA MET A 1 -22.88 -16.36 -37.72
C MET A 1 -21.68 -15.72 -37.04
N GLU A 2 -21.53 -14.41 -37.30
CA GLU A 2 -20.51 -13.56 -36.66
C GLU A 2 -21.14 -13.05 -35.38
N ASP A 3 -20.65 -13.54 -34.26
CA ASP A 3 -20.78 -12.85 -32.98
C ASP A 3 -19.55 -13.22 -32.15
N SER A 4 -18.37 -12.81 -32.63
CA SER A 4 -17.18 -12.81 -31.79
C SER A 4 -17.23 -11.52 -30.97
N THR A 5 -17.57 -11.69 -29.70
CA THR A 5 -17.51 -10.67 -28.66
C THR A 5 -16.07 -10.17 -28.52
N THR A 6 -15.62 -9.28 -29.41
CA THR A 6 -14.39 -8.53 -29.21
C THR A 6 -14.60 -7.66 -27.97
N PRO A 7 -13.80 -7.83 -26.92
CA PRO A 7 -13.91 -6.98 -25.73
C PRO A 7 -13.79 -5.52 -26.15
N ASP A 8 -14.69 -4.64 -25.71
CA ASP A 8 -14.60 -3.22 -26.03
C ASP A 8 -13.38 -2.60 -25.33
N LEU A 9 -12.26 -2.55 -26.04
CA LEU A 9 -10.99 -2.01 -25.54
C LEU A 9 -11.06 -0.50 -25.28
N ARG A 10 -12.07 0.21 -25.79
CA ARG A 10 -12.28 1.63 -25.45
C ARG A 10 -12.62 1.82 -23.98
N SER A 11 -13.15 0.78 -23.31
CA SER A 11 -13.41 0.79 -21.88
C SER A 11 -12.13 0.91 -21.02
N LEU A 12 -10.96 0.63 -21.59
CA LEU A 12 -9.66 0.76 -20.90
C LEU A 12 -9.16 2.21 -20.82
N ASN A 13 -9.88 3.16 -21.41
CA ASN A 13 -9.61 4.59 -21.25
C ASN A 13 -10.43 5.14 -20.10
N HIS A 14 -9.79 5.27 -18.95
CA HIS A 14 -10.45 5.72 -17.75
C HIS A 14 -10.42 7.25 -17.62
N GLY A 15 -11.53 7.80 -17.15
CA GLY A 15 -11.65 9.23 -16.87
C GLY A 15 -11.07 9.65 -15.51
N LEU A 16 -11.73 10.59 -14.86
CA LEU A 16 -11.26 11.19 -13.62
C LEU A 16 -11.16 10.18 -12.46
N PHE A 17 -12.14 9.29 -12.30
CA PHE A 17 -12.20 8.39 -11.17
C PHE A 17 -12.65 6.99 -11.57
N GLN A 18 -12.07 5.98 -10.92
CA GLN A 18 -12.53 4.60 -11.01
C GLN A 18 -12.45 3.88 -9.67
N LEU A 19 -13.53 3.18 -9.33
CA LEU A 19 -13.59 2.33 -8.16
C LEU A 19 -12.89 0.99 -8.44
N THR A 20 -11.73 0.78 -7.82
CA THR A 20 -10.95 -0.45 -7.96
C THR A 20 -11.07 -1.30 -6.71
N LEU A 21 -11.70 -2.47 -6.85
CA LEU A 21 -11.88 -3.42 -5.77
C LEU A 21 -10.75 -4.45 -5.74
N PRO A 22 -10.37 -4.93 -4.55
CA PRO A 22 -9.35 -5.96 -4.39
C PRO A 22 -9.79 -7.27 -5.05
N ASN A 23 -8.84 -7.96 -5.65
CA ASN A 23 -9.06 -9.12 -6.51
C ASN A 23 -8.33 -10.38 -6.04
N SER A 24 -7.69 -10.32 -4.86
CA SER A 24 -7.11 -11.44 -4.11
C SER A 24 -7.76 -11.56 -2.73
N GLY A 25 -7.96 -12.78 -2.22
CA GLY A 25 -8.58 -13.02 -0.92
C GLY A 25 -7.85 -12.30 0.24
N ARG A 26 -6.51 -12.21 0.19
CA ARG A 26 -5.73 -11.46 1.19
C ARG A 26 -6.03 -9.96 1.14
N GLN A 27 -6.18 -9.41 -0.05
CA GLN A 27 -6.51 -7.99 -0.23
C GLN A 27 -7.95 -7.71 0.22
N MET A 28 -8.89 -8.63 -0.01
CA MET A 28 -10.28 -8.51 0.47
C MET A 28 -10.36 -8.49 1.99
N ILE A 29 -9.56 -9.31 2.69
CA ILE A 29 -9.51 -9.28 4.17
C ILE A 29 -8.99 -7.94 4.67
N ALA A 30 -7.90 -7.42 4.09
CA ALA A 30 -7.38 -6.10 4.46
C ALA A 30 -8.40 -4.98 4.23
N TRP A 31 -9.15 -5.05 3.13
CA TRP A 31 -10.25 -4.13 2.85
C TRP A 31 -11.40 -4.25 3.85
N PHE A 32 -11.79 -5.46 4.22
CA PHE A 32 -12.81 -5.67 5.23
C PHE A 32 -12.39 -5.06 6.57
N ILE A 33 -11.15 -5.29 7.00
CA ILE A 33 -10.57 -4.64 8.19
C ILE A 33 -10.64 -3.11 8.05
N GLY A 34 -10.23 -2.57 6.90
CA GLY A 34 -10.31 -1.12 6.65
C GLY A 34 -11.72 -0.56 6.76
N ILE A 35 -12.72 -1.23 6.19
CA ILE A 35 -14.14 -0.84 6.32
C ILE A 35 -14.60 -0.89 7.77
N VAL A 36 -14.24 -1.95 8.51
CA VAL A 36 -14.55 -2.06 9.95
C VAL A 36 -13.90 -0.91 10.72
N CYS A 37 -12.66 -0.54 10.42
CA CYS A 37 -12.00 0.63 11.00
C CYS A 37 -12.82 1.91 10.76
N PHE A 38 -13.29 2.17 9.53
CA PHE A 38 -14.12 3.35 9.25
C PHE A 38 -15.47 3.32 10.00
N LEU A 39 -16.09 2.15 10.16
CA LEU A 39 -17.31 2.01 10.97
C LEU A 39 -17.03 2.31 12.45
N VAL A 40 -15.93 1.77 12.99
CA VAL A 40 -15.48 2.05 14.37
C VAL A 40 -15.19 3.54 14.54
N THR A 41 -14.48 4.17 13.61
CA THR A 41 -14.27 5.63 13.61
C THR A 41 -15.59 6.39 13.71
N GLY A 42 -16.60 6.01 12.93
CA GLY A 42 -17.92 6.65 12.97
C GLY A 42 -18.58 6.54 14.35
N ILE A 43 -18.48 5.37 14.99
CA ILE A 43 -18.99 5.14 16.35
C ILE A 43 -18.21 5.96 17.37
N LEU A 44 -16.89 5.94 17.34
CA LEU A 44 -16.02 6.71 18.24
C LEU A 44 -16.28 8.21 18.10
N PHE A 45 -16.40 8.70 16.87
CA PHE A 45 -16.76 10.09 16.62
C PHE A 45 -18.12 10.42 17.24
N TRP A 46 -19.13 9.56 17.07
CA TRP A 46 -20.45 9.78 17.66
C TRP A 46 -20.41 9.80 19.19
N ILE A 47 -19.69 8.87 19.83
CA ILE A 47 -19.46 8.87 21.28
C ILE A 47 -18.71 10.14 21.72
N SER A 48 -17.70 10.58 20.95
CA SER A 48 -16.98 11.81 21.29
C SER A 48 -17.89 13.04 21.33
N LEU A 49 -19.01 13.06 20.59
CA LEU A 49 -19.97 14.16 20.62
C LEU A 49 -20.83 14.19 21.89
N THR A 50 -20.92 13.07 22.62
CA THR A 50 -21.65 13.01 23.91
C THR A 50 -20.79 13.41 25.10
N ILE A 51 -19.46 13.44 24.95
CA ILE A 51 -18.55 13.87 26.01
C ILE A 51 -18.47 15.41 26.02
N PRO A 52 -18.68 16.06 27.18
CA PRO A 52 -18.54 17.51 27.32
C PRO A 52 -17.16 18.02 26.88
N ASP A 53 -17.17 19.10 26.10
CA ASP A 53 -15.99 19.80 25.61
C ASP A 53 -15.50 20.81 26.67
N ILE A 54 -14.50 20.37 27.44
CA ILE A 54 -13.91 21.14 28.53
C ILE A 54 -12.75 21.98 27.99
N ALA A 55 -12.74 23.27 28.35
CA ALA A 55 -11.67 24.18 27.96
C ALA A 55 -10.33 23.79 28.62
N PRO A 56 -9.20 24.07 27.97
CA PRO A 56 -7.90 23.83 28.56
C PRO A 56 -7.65 24.68 29.80
N THR A 57 -6.82 24.16 30.71
CA THR A 57 -6.51 24.80 32.00
C THR A 57 -5.85 26.18 31.81
N ASN A 58 -5.14 26.40 30.71
CA ASN A 58 -4.54 27.70 30.37
C ASN A 58 -5.57 28.78 29.96
N GLU A 59 -6.82 28.40 29.65
CA GLU A 59 -7.93 29.31 29.38
C GLU A 59 -8.80 29.58 30.63
N ALA A 60 -8.53 28.90 31.74
CA ALA A 60 -9.27 29.06 32.99
C ALA A 60 -8.82 30.31 33.77
N TYR A 61 -9.73 30.87 34.55
CA TYR A 61 -9.48 32.08 35.35
C TYR A 61 -8.99 31.72 36.76
N ASN A 62 -7.91 32.37 37.20
CA ASN A 62 -7.40 32.26 38.57
C ASN A 62 -8.13 33.25 39.49
N MET A 63 -9.36 32.93 39.91
CA MET A 63 -10.19 33.82 40.73
C MET A 63 -11.18 33.06 41.62
N HIS A 64 -11.71 33.73 42.64
CA HIS A 64 -12.68 33.12 43.54
C HIS A 64 -14.04 32.92 42.82
N PRO A 65 -14.80 31.84 43.07
CA PRO A 65 -16.09 31.61 42.42
C PRO A 65 -17.10 32.76 42.57
N ASP A 66 -17.06 33.50 43.67
CA ASP A 66 -17.98 34.64 43.92
C ASP A 66 -17.59 35.93 43.18
N GLU A 67 -16.36 35.99 42.64
CA GLU A 67 -15.87 37.14 41.88
C GLU A 67 -16.23 37.07 40.39
N VAL A 68 -16.74 35.92 39.92
CA VAL A 68 -17.07 35.69 38.51
C VAL A 68 -18.20 36.62 38.07
N THR A 69 -17.92 37.45 37.06
CA THR A 69 -18.90 38.38 36.47
C THR A 69 -19.39 37.86 35.12
N SER A 70 -20.32 38.60 34.49
CA SER A 70 -20.85 38.25 33.17
C SER A 70 -19.80 38.26 32.05
N ASN A 71 -18.62 38.87 32.27
CA ASN A 71 -17.57 38.95 31.27
C ASN A 71 -16.74 37.67 31.17
N GLU A 72 -16.62 36.91 32.26
CA GLU A 72 -15.86 35.66 32.34
C GLU A 72 -16.70 34.43 31.96
N VAL A 73 -18.02 34.59 31.95
CA VAL A 73 -18.98 33.54 31.55
C VAL A 73 -19.01 33.41 30.03
N ARG A 74 -18.74 32.20 29.54
CA ARG A 74 -18.76 31.86 28.10
C ARG A 74 -19.82 30.82 27.80
N LEU A 75 -20.21 30.72 26.54
CA LEU A 75 -21.04 29.61 26.05
C LEU A 75 -20.23 28.32 26.15
N LEU A 76 -20.82 27.29 26.77
CA LEU A 76 -20.17 26.00 26.90
C LEU A 76 -20.17 25.24 25.56
N GLY A 77 -19.15 24.39 25.38
CA GLY A 77 -18.91 23.66 24.14
C GLY A 77 -19.90 22.51 23.89
N LYS A 78 -19.60 21.71 22.86
CA LYS A 78 -20.44 20.53 22.54
C LYS A 78 -20.39 19.50 23.68
N GLY A 79 -21.51 18.84 23.94
CA GLY A 79 -21.67 17.87 25.03
C GLY A 79 -22.35 18.46 26.27
N PHE A 80 -22.41 19.79 26.41
CA PHE A 80 -23.35 20.50 27.28
C PHE A 80 -24.71 20.71 26.60
N LYS A 81 -25.76 21.05 27.35
CA LYS A 81 -27.05 21.39 26.71
C LYS A 81 -26.94 22.72 25.96
N SER A 82 -27.75 22.87 24.91
CA SER A 82 -27.80 24.10 24.13
C SER A 82 -28.08 25.29 25.05
N ASP A 83 -27.33 26.38 24.86
CA ASP A 83 -27.42 27.65 25.58
C ASP A 83 -26.91 27.63 27.04
N GLU A 84 -26.28 26.55 27.50
CA GLU A 84 -25.60 26.54 28.79
C GLU A 84 -24.33 27.43 28.75
N THR A 85 -24.17 28.23 29.80
CA THR A 85 -23.02 29.12 29.97
C THR A 85 -22.31 28.82 31.29
N GLY A 86 -20.99 29.03 31.31
CA GLY A 86 -20.20 28.81 32.50
C GLY A 86 -18.82 29.46 32.43
N ALA A 87 -18.11 29.42 33.56
CA ALA A 87 -16.74 29.89 33.67
C ALA A 87 -15.86 28.78 34.24
N TYR A 88 -14.70 28.57 33.62
CA TYR A 88 -13.68 27.64 34.07
C TYR A 88 -12.73 28.35 35.04
N LEU A 89 -12.49 27.76 36.20
CA LEU A 89 -11.71 28.38 37.28
C LEU A 89 -10.57 27.46 37.72
N LEU A 90 -9.44 28.06 38.06
CA LEU A 90 -8.33 27.41 38.75
C LEU A 90 -8.15 28.06 40.12
N LEU A 91 -8.05 27.26 41.17
CA LEU A 91 -7.78 27.78 42.51
C LEU A 91 -7.00 26.80 43.37
N SER A 92 -6.43 27.30 44.45
CA SER A 92 -5.81 26.50 45.51
C SER A 92 -6.54 26.74 46.83
N GLY A 93 -6.73 25.68 47.61
CA GLY A 93 -7.40 25.78 48.90
C GLY A 93 -7.15 24.58 49.81
N GLU A 94 -7.40 24.79 51.10
CA GLU A 94 -7.30 23.75 52.13
C GLU A 94 -8.66 23.05 52.29
N ILE A 95 -8.65 21.72 52.38
CA ILE A 95 -9.84 20.92 52.62
C ILE A 95 -10.26 21.10 54.08
N GLN A 96 -11.44 21.69 54.32
CA GLN A 96 -11.99 21.87 55.66
C GLN A 96 -12.81 20.67 56.12
N ASP A 97 -13.49 19.99 55.18
CA ASP A 97 -14.32 18.82 55.45
C ASP A 97 -14.50 17.98 54.18
N GLY A 98 -14.48 16.65 54.32
CA GLY A 98 -14.61 15.68 53.24
C GLY A 98 -13.28 15.05 52.76
N ILE A 99 -13.41 14.07 51.85
CA ILE A 99 -12.30 13.35 51.20
C ILE A 99 -12.38 13.66 49.70
N ILE A 100 -11.27 14.10 49.09
CA ILE A 100 -11.22 14.42 47.66
C ILE A 100 -10.66 13.27 46.82
N ALA A 101 -9.75 12.46 47.39
CA ALA A 101 -9.10 11.36 46.71
C ALA A 101 -8.65 10.29 47.71
N THR A 102 -8.54 9.05 47.23
CA THR A 102 -8.05 7.90 48.00
C THR A 102 -6.98 7.20 47.17
N GLY A 103 -5.93 6.70 47.79
CA GLY A 103 -4.90 5.96 47.09
C GLY A 103 -4.51 4.65 47.77
N TYR A 104 -3.97 3.76 46.95
CA TYR A 104 -3.67 2.37 47.30
C TYR A 104 -2.45 1.88 46.51
N CYS A 105 -1.76 0.87 47.06
CA CYS A 105 -0.66 0.20 46.37
C CYS A 105 -1.17 -1.01 45.55
N SER A 106 -0.78 -1.11 44.28
CA SER A 106 -1.04 -2.29 43.43
C SER A 106 0.26 -2.91 42.93
N GLN A 107 0.26 -4.21 42.66
CA GLN A 107 1.40 -4.94 42.10
C GLN A 107 1.07 -5.40 40.68
N ASP A 108 2.00 -5.18 39.73
CA ASP A 108 1.86 -5.68 38.35
C ASP A 108 2.20 -7.19 38.24
N ASP A 109 1.94 -7.78 37.07
CA ASP A 109 2.19 -9.20 36.78
C ASP A 109 3.69 -9.59 36.88
N GLU A 110 4.58 -8.60 36.87
CA GLU A 110 6.04 -8.76 36.98
C GLU A 110 6.54 -8.58 38.43
N GLY A 111 5.66 -8.23 39.36
CA GLY A 111 5.95 -8.06 40.77
C GLY A 111 6.38 -6.63 41.17
N ASN A 112 6.30 -5.65 40.28
CA ASN A 112 6.62 -4.25 40.59
C ASN A 112 5.42 -3.56 41.25
N TRP A 113 5.70 -2.78 42.30
CA TRP A 113 4.68 -2.02 43.01
C TRP A 113 4.46 -0.64 42.36
N GLN A 114 3.20 -0.22 42.32
CA GLN A 114 2.76 1.09 41.85
C GLN A 114 1.81 1.72 42.87
N SER A 115 1.98 3.01 43.13
CA SER A 115 1.04 3.81 43.94
C SER A 115 -0.02 4.41 43.02
N ASN A 116 -1.30 4.12 43.26
CA ASN A 116 -2.42 4.72 42.54
C ASN A 116 -3.18 5.67 43.46
N THR A 117 -3.62 6.82 42.95
CA THR A 117 -4.52 7.74 43.67
C THR A 117 -5.68 8.10 42.75
N ASP A 118 -6.90 7.83 43.20
CA ASP A 118 -8.13 8.07 42.45
C ASP A 118 -9.00 9.12 43.17
N GLY A 119 -9.73 9.91 42.38
CA GLY A 119 -10.69 10.88 42.93
C GLY A 119 -11.86 10.20 43.62
N TYR A 120 -12.21 10.68 44.81
CA TYR A 120 -13.28 10.13 45.64
C TYR A 120 -14.61 10.86 45.37
N GLU A 121 -15.53 10.20 44.64
CA GLU A 121 -16.77 10.84 44.14
C GLU A 121 -17.90 10.99 45.20
N HIS A 122 -17.68 10.59 46.46
CA HIS A 122 -18.77 10.55 47.44
C HIS A 122 -18.77 11.76 48.38
N GLY A 123 -19.85 12.54 48.33
CA GLY A 123 -20.12 13.64 49.26
C GLY A 123 -19.74 15.03 48.73
N SER A 124 -20.10 16.07 49.48
CA SER A 124 -19.67 17.44 49.22
C SER A 124 -18.38 17.73 49.97
N ILE A 125 -17.43 18.36 49.30
CA ILE A 125 -16.14 18.73 49.88
C ILE A 125 -16.17 20.22 50.18
N MET A 126 -15.80 20.59 51.40
CA MET A 126 -15.71 22.00 51.82
C MET A 126 -14.27 22.48 51.65
N ILE A 127 -14.08 23.50 50.83
CA ILE A 127 -12.77 24.07 50.54
C ILE A 127 -12.67 25.47 51.13
N LEU A 128 -11.57 25.77 51.82
CA LEU A 128 -11.17 27.11 52.19
C LEU A 128 -10.09 27.61 51.22
N PRO A 129 -10.44 28.45 50.24
CA PRO A 129 -9.47 29.00 49.30
C PRO A 129 -8.51 29.96 50.01
N SER A 130 -7.31 30.16 49.45
CA SER A 130 -6.35 31.15 50.00
C SER A 130 -6.87 32.60 49.97
N ASN A 131 -7.89 32.88 49.15
CA ASN A 131 -8.55 34.18 49.04
C ASN A 131 -10.06 33.97 48.93
N GLY A 132 -10.83 34.37 49.94
CA GLY A 132 -12.29 34.31 49.94
C GLY A 132 -12.91 33.55 51.11
N SER A 133 -14.20 33.24 51.00
CA SER A 133 -14.94 32.42 51.97
C SER A 133 -14.94 30.95 51.55
N SER A 134 -15.15 30.05 52.51
CA SER A 134 -15.28 28.63 52.19
C SER A 134 -16.51 28.36 51.31
N PHE A 135 -16.38 27.38 50.43
CA PHE A 135 -17.46 26.95 49.55
C PHE A 135 -17.49 25.42 49.45
N ASN A 136 -18.66 24.89 49.04
CA ASN A 136 -18.84 23.45 48.84
C ASN A 136 -18.74 23.11 47.36
N ILE A 137 -18.05 22.02 47.06
CA ILE A 137 -17.95 21.45 45.71
C ILE A 137 -18.32 19.98 45.70
N THR A 138 -18.73 19.51 44.52
CA THR A 138 -18.92 18.10 44.22
C THR A 138 -18.32 17.80 42.86
N TRP A 139 -17.84 16.57 42.67
CA TRP A 139 -17.40 16.08 41.37
C TRP A 139 -18.49 16.21 40.30
N TYR A 140 -18.08 16.57 39.08
CA TYR A 140 -18.98 16.67 37.96
C TYR A 140 -19.44 15.27 37.50
N ARG A 141 -20.71 14.95 37.70
CA ARG A 141 -21.26 13.57 37.59
C ARG A 141 -21.16 12.92 36.22
N GLU A 142 -20.98 13.69 35.14
CA GLU A 142 -20.89 13.14 33.79
C GLU A 142 -19.44 12.87 33.36
N LEU A 143 -18.46 13.22 34.20
CA LEU A 143 -17.03 12.99 33.96
C LEU A 143 -16.44 12.16 35.11
N SER A 144 -15.54 11.23 34.78
CA SER A 144 -14.82 10.48 35.80
C SER A 144 -13.94 11.41 36.64
N PRO A 145 -13.85 11.21 37.97
CA PRO A 145 -12.92 11.92 38.83
C PRO A 145 -11.48 11.70 38.39
N GLU A 146 -10.67 12.75 38.36
CA GLU A 146 -9.22 12.65 38.09
C GLU A 146 -8.47 13.46 39.13
N PHE A 147 -7.46 12.82 39.72
CA PHE A 147 -6.64 13.40 40.76
C PHE A 147 -5.15 13.19 40.44
N ASN A 148 -4.34 14.25 40.50
CA ASN A 148 -2.90 14.17 40.29
C ASN A 148 -2.16 14.23 41.64
N ALA A 149 -1.49 13.14 42.00
CA ALA A 149 -0.80 12.99 43.28
C ALA A 149 0.67 12.63 43.08
N PHE A 150 1.51 12.93 44.07
CA PHE A 150 2.88 12.44 44.13
C PHE A 150 2.90 10.91 44.28
N GLU A 151 3.86 10.28 43.59
CA GLU A 151 4.19 8.88 43.81
C GLU A 151 4.60 8.66 45.26
N ARG A 152 4.10 7.57 45.85
CA ARG A 152 4.40 7.17 47.23
C ARG A 152 5.15 5.84 47.22
N ASP A 153 6.02 5.65 48.20
CA ASP A 153 6.74 4.39 48.37
C ASP A 153 5.73 3.27 48.66
N CYS A 154 5.81 2.16 47.91
CA CYS A 154 5.01 0.97 48.11
C CYS A 154 5.90 -0.24 48.50
N PRO A 155 5.43 -1.19 49.33
CA PRO A 155 4.08 -1.25 49.90
C PRO A 155 3.91 -0.36 51.15
N THR A 156 2.82 0.39 51.20
CA THR A 156 2.36 1.22 52.33
C THR A 156 0.86 1.00 52.57
N ASP A 157 0.35 1.47 53.71
CA ASP A 157 -1.10 1.49 53.98
C ASP A 157 -1.82 2.44 53.01
N ASP A 158 -3.09 2.16 52.71
CA ASP A 158 -3.95 3.04 51.90
C ASP A 158 -3.99 4.45 52.52
N TRP A 159 -4.03 5.47 51.67
CA TRP A 159 -4.03 6.87 52.09
C TRP A 159 -5.23 7.63 51.54
N GLU A 160 -5.56 8.73 52.19
CA GLU A 160 -6.65 9.62 51.80
C GLU A 160 -6.12 11.04 51.72
N ILE A 161 -6.59 11.79 50.72
CA ILE A 161 -6.42 13.25 50.65
C ILE A 161 -7.70 13.86 51.20
N SER A 162 -7.60 14.48 52.35
CA SER A 162 -8.76 14.82 53.19
C SER A 162 -8.53 16.09 53.99
N GLN A 163 -9.31 16.28 55.06
CA GLN A 163 -9.28 17.47 55.89
C GLN A 163 -7.86 17.86 56.33
N GLY A 164 -7.49 19.12 56.05
CA GLY A 164 -6.19 19.71 56.36
C GLY A 164 -5.20 19.72 55.19
N ASP A 165 -5.46 18.98 54.11
CA ASP A 165 -4.59 18.98 52.93
C ASP A 165 -4.87 20.18 52.02
N VAL A 166 -3.81 20.72 51.41
CA VAL A 166 -3.90 21.79 50.41
C VAL A 166 -3.92 21.18 49.02
N VAL A 167 -4.88 21.62 48.20
CA VAL A 167 -5.11 21.07 46.86
C VAL A 167 -5.28 22.18 45.81
N ASN A 168 -4.85 21.87 44.59
CA ASN A 168 -5.12 22.66 43.40
C ASN A 168 -6.33 22.09 42.68
N LEU A 169 -7.30 22.95 42.33
CA LEU A 169 -8.61 22.56 41.81
C LEU A 169 -8.88 23.18 40.46
N PHE A 170 -9.44 22.38 39.56
CA PHE A 170 -10.01 22.85 38.30
C PHE A 170 -11.53 22.73 38.35
N LEU A 171 -12.22 23.88 38.32
CA LEU A 171 -13.66 23.97 38.54
C LEU A 171 -14.42 24.49 37.31
N LEU A 172 -15.71 24.15 37.27
CA LEU A 172 -16.69 24.73 36.37
C LEU A 172 -17.81 25.39 37.19
N LYS A 173 -17.95 26.72 37.05
CA LYS A 173 -19.08 27.47 37.60
C LYS A 173 -20.19 27.59 36.56
N GLN A 174 -21.37 27.07 36.88
CA GLN A 174 -22.58 27.12 36.03
C GLN A 174 -23.72 27.77 36.82
N GLY A 175 -23.98 29.06 36.57
CA GLY A 175 -24.95 29.81 37.36
C GLY A 175 -24.60 29.81 38.85
N ASN A 176 -25.41 29.12 39.67
CA ASN A 176 -25.18 28.97 41.11
C ASN A 176 -24.47 27.67 41.48
N ASP A 177 -24.34 26.73 40.54
CA ASP A 177 -23.72 25.44 40.77
C ASP A 177 -22.21 25.52 40.53
N LEU A 178 -21.45 24.81 41.36
CA LEU A 178 -19.99 24.75 41.30
C LEU A 178 -19.54 23.30 41.27
N TRP A 179 -18.89 22.91 40.17
CA TRP A 179 -18.50 21.54 39.90
C TRP A 179 -16.98 21.39 39.91
N LEU A 180 -16.50 20.33 40.53
CA LEU A 180 -15.12 19.91 40.47
C LEU A 180 -14.89 19.05 39.22
N LEU A 181 -14.01 19.51 38.33
CA LEU A 181 -13.61 18.77 37.14
C LEU A 181 -12.43 17.85 37.47
N SER A 182 -11.36 18.40 38.03
CA SER A 182 -10.16 17.66 38.44
C SER A 182 -9.44 18.36 39.58
N ALA A 183 -8.57 17.63 40.28
CA ALA A 183 -7.80 18.16 41.40
C ALA A 183 -6.36 17.59 41.44
N ALA A 184 -5.50 18.24 42.21
CA ALA A 184 -4.12 17.80 42.43
C ALA A 184 -3.62 18.18 43.82
N GLU A 185 -2.60 17.48 44.32
CA GLU A 185 -1.89 17.87 45.54
C GLU A 185 -1.16 19.21 45.39
N GLU A 186 -0.86 19.87 46.51
CA GLU A 186 -0.08 21.09 46.54
C GLU A 186 1.26 20.93 45.79
N GLY A 187 1.50 21.82 44.82
CA GLY A 187 2.71 21.80 43.98
C GLY A 187 2.57 21.02 42.67
N LEU A 188 1.43 20.35 42.43
CA LEU A 188 1.08 19.73 41.15
C LEU A 188 -0.08 20.48 40.48
N ASP A 189 -0.10 20.49 39.14
CA ASP A 189 -1.21 21.08 38.39
C ASP A 189 -2.38 20.09 38.30
N ALA A 190 -3.60 20.63 38.44
CA ALA A 190 -4.83 19.87 38.22
C ALA A 190 -4.88 19.39 36.76
N PRO A 191 -5.15 18.09 36.50
CA PRO A 191 -5.06 17.54 35.17
C PRO A 191 -6.17 18.09 34.27
N GLU A 192 -5.86 18.30 33.00
CA GLU A 192 -6.83 18.73 32.01
C GLU A 192 -7.76 17.58 31.61
N LYS A 193 -9.06 17.86 31.40
CA LYS A 193 -10.02 16.88 30.92
C LYS A 193 -9.90 16.69 29.41
N THR A 194 -9.37 15.55 28.98
CA THR A 194 -9.13 15.22 27.56
C THR A 194 -9.99 14.08 27.01
N GLY A 195 -10.99 13.59 27.75
CA GLY A 195 -11.75 12.40 27.35
C GLY A 195 -12.43 12.51 25.98
N ARG A 196 -12.86 13.70 25.58
CA ARG A 196 -13.43 13.98 24.25
C ARG A 196 -12.37 13.86 23.16
N GLU A 197 -11.21 14.44 23.40
CA GLU A 197 -10.05 14.47 22.51
C GLU A 197 -9.43 13.08 22.38
N ASP A 198 -9.33 12.33 23.47
CA ASP A 198 -8.82 10.96 23.46
C ASP A 198 -9.68 10.06 22.59
N MET A 199 -11.01 10.21 22.66
CA MET A 199 -11.92 9.52 21.75
C MET A 199 -11.69 9.92 20.28
N GLN A 200 -11.46 11.20 19.99
CA GLN A 200 -11.16 11.69 18.65
C GLN A 200 -9.77 11.25 18.15
N ARG A 201 -8.77 11.19 19.02
CA ARG A 201 -7.42 10.68 18.73
C ARG A 201 -7.48 9.21 18.32
N ILE A 202 -8.24 8.40 19.05
CA ILE A 202 -8.45 6.98 18.72
C ILE A 202 -9.22 6.86 17.39
N ALA A 203 -10.21 7.72 17.14
CA ALA A 203 -10.93 7.76 15.87
C ALA A 203 -9.99 8.10 14.69
N LEU A 204 -9.10 9.09 14.85
CA LEU A 204 -8.10 9.46 13.85
C LEU A 204 -7.07 8.33 13.61
N LEU A 205 -6.60 7.69 14.67
CA LEU A 205 -5.70 6.55 14.58
C LEU A 205 -6.34 5.38 13.81
N THR A 206 -7.58 5.06 14.15
CA THR A 206 -8.35 4.00 13.49
C THR A 206 -8.59 4.32 12.01
N THR A 207 -8.86 5.60 11.70
CA THR A 207 -8.98 6.10 10.31
C THR A 207 -7.67 5.95 9.54
N ALA A 208 -6.54 6.31 10.15
CA ALA A 208 -5.23 6.16 9.53
C ALA A 208 -4.91 4.69 9.22
N ILE A 209 -5.15 3.79 10.17
CA ILE A 209 -4.96 2.34 9.98
C ILE A 209 -5.85 1.80 8.86
N GLY A 210 -7.15 2.13 8.87
CA GLY A 210 -8.07 1.68 7.83
C GLY A 210 -7.67 2.18 6.43
N SER A 211 -7.27 3.44 6.34
CA SER A 211 -6.86 4.09 5.10
C SER A 211 -5.58 3.49 4.52
N VAL A 212 -4.53 3.28 5.34
CA VAL A 212 -3.26 2.72 4.83
C VAL A 212 -3.42 1.27 4.36
N LEU A 213 -4.23 0.47 5.06
CA LEU A 213 -4.56 -0.90 4.67
C LEU A 213 -5.24 -0.94 3.30
N MET A 214 -6.27 -0.10 3.12
CA MET A 214 -6.98 -0.02 1.85
C MET A 214 -6.09 0.54 0.74
N MET A 215 -5.28 1.57 1.01
CA MET A 215 -4.33 2.13 0.05
C MET A 215 -3.39 1.06 -0.50
N VAL A 216 -2.66 0.34 0.37
CA VAL A 216 -1.63 -0.64 -0.06
C VAL A 216 -2.24 -1.82 -0.83
N THR A 217 -3.51 -2.15 -0.56
CA THR A 217 -4.19 -3.30 -1.17
C THR A 217 -5.11 -2.95 -2.34
N THR A 218 -5.29 -1.66 -2.64
CA THR A 218 -6.06 -1.20 -3.79
C THR A 218 -5.28 -1.44 -5.09
N PRO A 219 -5.79 -2.27 -6.03
CA PRO A 219 -5.11 -2.47 -7.32
C PRO A 219 -5.20 -1.24 -8.21
N SER A 220 -4.37 -1.19 -9.26
CA SER A 220 -4.51 -0.23 -10.34
C SER A 220 -5.83 -0.44 -11.09
N SER A 221 -6.31 0.63 -11.71
CA SER A 221 -7.51 0.62 -12.57
C SER A 221 -7.41 -0.41 -13.68
N LEU A 222 -6.34 -0.36 -14.46
CA LEU A 222 -6.13 -1.25 -15.60
C LEU A 222 -5.98 -2.71 -15.20
N SER A 223 -5.33 -3.03 -14.08
CA SER A 223 -5.14 -4.42 -13.63
C SER A 223 -6.46 -5.15 -13.43
N SER A 224 -7.47 -4.48 -12.85
CA SER A 224 -8.77 -5.10 -12.57
C SER A 224 -9.51 -5.47 -13.86
N ASP A 225 -9.54 -4.55 -14.83
CA ASP A 225 -10.28 -4.76 -16.07
C ASP A 225 -9.57 -5.72 -17.03
N LEU A 226 -8.24 -5.61 -17.14
CA LEU A 226 -7.45 -6.58 -17.91
C LEU A 226 -7.58 -8.01 -17.34
N LYS A 227 -7.66 -8.16 -16.01
CA LYS A 227 -7.90 -9.46 -15.39
C LYS A 227 -9.29 -10.03 -15.72
N LYS A 228 -10.32 -9.19 -15.87
CA LYS A 228 -11.66 -9.64 -16.28
C LYS A 228 -11.64 -10.10 -17.73
N ILE A 229 -11.03 -9.33 -18.63
CA ILE A 229 -10.95 -9.66 -20.06
C ILE A 229 -10.15 -10.96 -20.24
N ARG A 230 -9.01 -11.10 -19.54
CA ARG A 230 -8.14 -12.29 -19.64
C ARG A 230 -8.80 -13.60 -19.21
N LYS A 231 -9.80 -13.60 -18.32
CA LYS A 231 -10.50 -14.86 -17.94
C LYS A 231 -11.20 -15.53 -19.12
N LEU A 232 -11.36 -14.83 -20.24
CA LEU A 232 -11.97 -15.36 -21.46
C LEU A 232 -10.95 -16.10 -22.35
N SER A 233 -9.64 -15.86 -22.22
CA SER A 233 -8.64 -16.67 -22.90
C SER A 233 -8.48 -18.01 -22.17
N GLY A 234 -8.26 -19.10 -22.91
CA GLY A 234 -8.04 -20.44 -22.34
C GLY A 234 -6.57 -20.73 -22.05
N ASP A 235 -6.28 -21.92 -21.52
CA ASP A 235 -4.91 -22.41 -21.34
C ASP A 235 -4.19 -22.61 -22.69
N MET A 236 -2.87 -22.44 -22.70
CA MET A 236 -2.07 -22.50 -23.92
C MET A 236 -1.11 -23.70 -23.91
N ILE A 237 -1.18 -24.49 -24.98
CA ILE A 237 -0.18 -25.52 -25.31
C ILE A 237 0.84 -24.88 -26.25
N HIS A 238 2.13 -25.03 -25.93
CA HIS A 238 3.22 -24.54 -26.78
C HIS A 238 3.42 -25.44 -28.01
N LEU A 239 4.13 -24.93 -29.00
CA LEU A 239 4.50 -25.69 -30.19
C LEU A 239 5.98 -26.05 -30.14
N HIS A 240 6.32 -27.27 -30.55
CA HIS A 240 7.68 -27.78 -30.61
C HIS A 240 8.09 -28.11 -32.04
N GLY A 241 9.32 -27.77 -32.41
CA GLY A 241 9.91 -28.09 -33.71
C GLY A 241 10.59 -26.88 -34.36
N SER A 242 10.75 -26.95 -35.67
CA SER A 242 11.31 -25.89 -36.52
C SER A 242 10.23 -25.30 -37.43
N PRO A 243 10.45 -24.12 -38.04
CA PRO A 243 9.52 -23.55 -39.02
C PRO A 243 9.13 -24.58 -40.09
N GLY A 244 7.83 -24.72 -40.36
CA GLY A 244 7.26 -25.71 -41.29
C GLY A 244 7.08 -27.14 -40.73
N ALA A 245 7.65 -27.47 -39.58
CA ALA A 245 7.56 -28.78 -38.94
C ALA A 245 7.24 -28.65 -37.44
N LEU A 246 6.02 -28.19 -37.13
CA LEU A 246 5.57 -27.92 -35.77
C LEU A 246 4.59 -28.96 -35.27
N GLU A 247 4.80 -29.42 -34.05
CA GLU A 247 3.91 -30.34 -33.33
C GLU A 247 3.52 -29.75 -31.96
N PRO A 248 2.37 -30.16 -31.37
CA PRO A 248 2.05 -29.80 -29.99
C PRO A 248 3.14 -30.28 -29.02
N SER A 249 3.64 -29.38 -28.17
CA SER A 249 4.70 -29.69 -27.20
C SER A 249 4.27 -30.73 -26.17
N LYS A 250 5.16 -31.64 -25.78
CA LYS A 250 5.00 -32.50 -24.60
C LYS A 250 5.46 -31.76 -23.33
N GLY A 251 4.68 -31.91 -22.26
CA GLY A 251 4.99 -31.34 -20.95
C GLY A 251 3.82 -30.58 -20.34
N PRO A 252 4.09 -29.67 -19.37
CA PRO A 252 3.05 -28.93 -18.69
C PRO A 252 2.42 -27.86 -19.59
N VAL A 253 1.10 -27.73 -19.51
CA VAL A 253 0.33 -26.68 -20.17
C VAL A 253 0.41 -25.39 -19.35
N ARG A 254 0.54 -24.25 -20.02
CA ARG A 254 0.59 -22.96 -19.32
C ARG A 254 -0.80 -22.54 -18.88
N SER A 255 -0.94 -22.33 -17.58
CA SER A 255 -2.09 -21.64 -17.00
C SER A 255 -2.03 -20.13 -17.25
N ASN A 256 -3.19 -19.50 -17.45
CA ASN A 256 -3.26 -18.06 -17.62
C ASN A 256 -2.74 -17.25 -16.42
N ASP A 257 -1.83 -16.33 -16.72
CA ASP A 257 -1.17 -15.42 -15.78
C ASP A 257 -1.22 -13.96 -16.27
N GLU A 258 -0.58 -13.03 -15.55
CA GLU A 258 -0.59 -11.59 -15.91
C GLU A 258 0.11 -11.24 -17.22
N SER A 259 0.92 -12.16 -17.74
CA SER A 259 1.72 -12.04 -18.97
C SER A 259 1.09 -12.79 -20.16
N SER A 260 -0.08 -13.39 -19.99
CA SER A 260 -0.77 -14.14 -21.05
C SER A 260 -1.62 -13.22 -21.93
N TRP A 261 -1.92 -13.67 -23.16
CA TRP A 261 -2.82 -12.98 -24.08
C TRP A 261 -4.15 -12.63 -23.40
N ILE A 262 -4.59 -11.41 -23.64
CA ILE A 262 -5.85 -10.82 -23.19
C ILE A 262 -6.95 -11.06 -24.23
N LEU A 263 -6.61 -10.88 -25.52
CA LEU A 263 -7.43 -11.23 -26.66
C LEU A 263 -7.14 -12.67 -27.10
N SER A 264 -7.81 -13.09 -28.18
CA SER A 264 -7.61 -14.42 -28.75
C SER A 264 -6.17 -14.62 -29.19
N VAL A 265 -5.62 -15.79 -28.87
CA VAL A 265 -4.27 -16.19 -29.28
C VAL A 265 -4.20 -16.22 -30.81
N PRO A 266 -3.18 -15.61 -31.45
CA PRO A 266 -3.00 -15.72 -32.89
C PRO A 266 -2.87 -17.19 -33.30
N ASN A 267 -3.68 -17.60 -34.28
CA ASN A 267 -3.71 -18.99 -34.74
C ASN A 267 -2.35 -19.39 -35.34
N HIS A 268 -1.88 -20.61 -35.06
CA HIS A 268 -0.63 -21.09 -35.63
C HIS A 268 -0.77 -21.60 -37.07
N THR A 269 -1.98 -21.93 -37.52
CA THR A 269 -2.19 -22.51 -38.87
C THR A 269 -1.94 -21.50 -39.99
N ILE A 270 -1.90 -20.21 -39.67
CA ILE A 270 -1.60 -19.13 -40.62
C ILE A 270 -0.09 -18.80 -40.68
N TRP A 271 0.74 -19.48 -39.88
CA TRP A 271 2.18 -19.21 -39.87
C TRP A 271 2.81 -19.67 -41.18
N SER A 272 3.48 -18.74 -41.85
CA SER A 272 4.28 -19.02 -43.05
C SER A 272 5.44 -19.96 -42.72
N GLU A 273 5.79 -20.85 -43.67
CA GLU A 273 6.99 -21.69 -43.59
C GLU A 273 8.27 -20.84 -43.53
N ASN A 274 8.31 -19.74 -44.28
CA ASN A 274 9.36 -18.73 -44.12
C ASN A 274 9.00 -17.84 -42.93
N PRO A 275 9.77 -17.88 -41.82
CA PRO A 275 9.43 -17.17 -40.58
C PRO A 275 9.53 -15.64 -40.70
N TYR A 276 10.14 -15.13 -41.77
CA TYR A 276 10.34 -13.70 -42.00
C TYR A 276 9.20 -13.03 -42.78
N MET A 277 8.41 -13.82 -43.51
CA MET A 277 7.29 -13.31 -44.31
C MET A 277 6.11 -12.91 -43.42
N ALA A 278 5.26 -12.04 -43.95
CA ALA A 278 3.99 -11.72 -43.32
C ALA A 278 3.05 -12.93 -43.28
N ASP A 279 2.12 -12.94 -42.32
CA ASP A 279 1.03 -13.92 -42.31
C ASP A 279 0.06 -13.65 -43.48
N GLU A 280 -0.81 -14.62 -43.75
CA GLU A 280 -1.89 -14.47 -44.73
C GLU A 280 -2.73 -13.22 -44.39
N GLY A 281 -2.85 -12.29 -45.34
CA GLY A 281 -3.51 -10.99 -45.14
C GLY A 281 -2.61 -9.84 -44.66
N SER A 282 -1.39 -10.12 -44.18
CA SER A 282 -0.42 -9.11 -43.71
C SER A 282 -0.99 -8.13 -42.67
N GLU A 283 -1.92 -8.60 -41.85
CA GLU A 283 -2.54 -7.82 -40.79
C GLU A 283 -1.71 -7.90 -39.50
N LEU A 284 -1.80 -6.86 -38.68
CA LEU A 284 -1.20 -6.87 -37.35
C LEU A 284 -2.01 -7.79 -36.42
N ILE A 285 -1.30 -8.45 -35.51
CA ILE A 285 -1.92 -9.18 -34.39
C ILE A 285 -2.89 -8.29 -33.62
N ASP A 286 -3.93 -8.91 -33.06
CA ASP A 286 -5.04 -8.17 -32.44
C ASP A 286 -4.60 -7.30 -31.28
N GLU A 287 -3.59 -7.70 -30.50
CA GLU A 287 -3.04 -6.91 -29.38
C GLU A 287 -1.91 -5.96 -29.77
N HIS A 288 -1.61 -5.78 -31.05
CA HIS A 288 -0.53 -4.88 -31.45
C HIS A 288 -0.88 -3.42 -31.05
N PRO A 289 0.02 -2.66 -30.40
CA PRO A 289 -0.24 -1.29 -29.93
C PRO A 289 -0.83 -0.34 -30.98
N ILE A 290 -0.35 -0.42 -32.24
CA ILE A 290 -0.91 0.36 -33.37
C ILE A 290 -2.39 0.06 -33.65
N LYS A 291 -2.87 -1.15 -33.35
CA LYS A 291 -4.26 -1.59 -33.58
C LYS A 291 -5.16 -1.26 -32.39
N VAL A 292 -4.68 -1.49 -31.16
CA VAL A 292 -5.47 -1.32 -29.93
C VAL A 292 -5.39 0.07 -29.31
N GLY A 293 -4.28 0.78 -29.55
CA GLY A 293 -3.93 2.02 -28.85
C GLY A 293 -3.44 1.78 -27.42
N THR A 294 -2.80 2.81 -26.84
CA THR A 294 -2.29 2.75 -25.47
C THR A 294 -3.40 3.13 -24.47
N PRO A 295 -3.82 2.23 -23.56
CA PRO A 295 -4.85 2.52 -22.57
C PRO A 295 -4.39 3.55 -21.53
N SER A 296 -5.34 4.33 -21.01
CA SER A 296 -5.09 5.38 -20.02
C SER A 296 -5.67 5.02 -18.65
N PRO A 297 -4.86 4.99 -17.57
CA PRO A 297 -5.34 4.70 -16.23
C PRO A 297 -6.13 5.89 -15.65
N ALA A 298 -7.05 5.60 -14.71
CA ALA A 298 -7.88 6.62 -14.07
C ALA A 298 -7.03 7.67 -13.34
N THR A 299 -7.45 8.94 -13.38
CA THR A 299 -6.71 10.02 -12.70
C THR A 299 -6.64 9.79 -11.19
N PHE A 300 -7.75 9.35 -10.58
CA PHE A 300 -7.84 8.96 -9.18
C PHE A 300 -8.48 7.57 -9.04
N THR A 301 -7.98 6.82 -8.08
CA THR A 301 -8.56 5.57 -7.58
C THR A 301 -8.61 5.64 -6.05
N LEU A 302 -9.12 4.59 -5.42
CA LEU A 302 -9.09 4.51 -3.97
C LEU A 302 -7.67 4.46 -3.38
N TYR A 303 -6.64 4.21 -4.19
CA TYR A 303 -5.26 4.31 -3.75
C TYR A 303 -4.90 5.73 -3.32
N SER A 304 -5.10 6.71 -4.20
CA SER A 304 -4.79 8.11 -3.92
C SER A 304 -5.72 8.71 -2.88
N ILE A 305 -7.02 8.38 -2.92
CA ILE A 305 -8.00 8.87 -1.94
C ILE A 305 -7.63 8.39 -0.52
N ASN A 306 -7.39 7.08 -0.35
CA ASN A 306 -6.99 6.56 0.97
C ASN A 306 -5.60 7.06 1.38
N GLY A 307 -4.68 7.26 0.44
CA GLY A 307 -3.40 7.91 0.72
C GLY A 307 -3.57 9.33 1.28
N ILE A 308 -4.46 10.13 0.70
CA ILE A 308 -4.77 11.48 1.20
C ILE A 308 -5.39 11.41 2.59
N ILE A 309 -6.41 10.56 2.80
CA ILE A 309 -7.06 10.39 4.10
C ILE A 309 -6.05 9.96 5.17
N PHE A 310 -5.17 9.00 4.86
CA PHE A 310 -4.13 8.53 5.77
C PHE A 310 -3.21 9.67 6.21
N ILE A 311 -2.69 10.45 5.27
CA ILE A 311 -1.76 11.55 5.56
C ILE A 311 -2.47 12.65 6.33
N THR A 312 -3.67 13.06 5.92
CA THR A 312 -4.44 14.09 6.63
C THR A 312 -4.78 13.66 8.06
N ALA A 313 -5.28 12.44 8.26
CA ALA A 313 -5.62 11.93 9.60
C ALA A 313 -4.39 11.83 10.50
N THR A 314 -3.26 11.33 9.98
CA THR A 314 -2.01 11.19 10.74
C THR A 314 -1.39 12.55 11.06
N THR A 315 -1.41 13.49 10.13
CA THR A 315 -0.96 14.87 10.36
C THR A 315 -1.79 15.57 11.43
N TRP A 316 -3.12 15.39 11.39
CA TRP A 316 -4.01 15.94 12.41
C TRP A 316 -3.71 15.32 13.76
N LEU A 317 -3.66 13.99 13.85
CA LEU A 317 -3.36 13.27 15.09
C LEU A 317 -2.01 13.69 15.68
N ALA A 318 -1.00 13.89 14.83
CA ALA A 318 0.33 14.28 15.26
C ALA A 318 0.36 15.72 15.77
N SER A 319 -0.41 16.61 15.13
CA SER A 319 -0.55 17.99 15.57
C SER A 319 -1.30 18.08 16.90
N ASP A 320 -2.37 17.31 17.05
CA ASP A 320 -3.19 17.28 18.26
C ASP A 320 -2.42 16.76 19.49
N LEU A 321 -1.60 15.71 19.32
CA LEU A 321 -0.71 15.19 20.37
C LEU A 321 0.35 16.20 20.85
N LEU A 322 0.68 17.20 20.03
CA LEU A 322 1.71 18.19 20.33
C LEU A 322 1.15 19.55 20.78
N ALA A 323 -0.08 19.86 20.41
CA ALA A 323 -0.69 21.15 20.72
C ALA A 323 -1.20 21.26 22.15
N ARG A 324 -1.66 20.17 22.76
CA ARG A 324 -2.25 20.16 24.10
C ARG A 324 -1.23 19.70 25.14
N HIS A 325 -1.29 20.22 26.37
CA HIS A 325 -0.40 19.84 27.47
C HIS A 325 -0.63 18.38 27.88
N GLY A 326 -0.07 17.45 27.12
CA GLY A 326 -0.04 16.04 27.45
C GLY A 326 1.19 15.69 28.29
N SER A 327 1.15 14.52 28.93
CA SER A 327 2.32 13.92 29.57
C SER A 327 3.52 13.86 28.61
N GLY A 328 4.74 13.70 29.15
CA GLY A 328 5.95 13.57 28.31
C GLY A 328 5.83 12.49 27.21
N PHE A 329 4.97 11.49 27.42
CA PHE A 329 4.63 10.48 26.42
C PHE A 329 3.92 11.05 25.19
N HIS A 330 2.93 11.93 25.34
CA HIS A 330 2.21 12.52 24.20
C HIS A 330 3.14 13.34 23.31
N TRP A 331 3.99 14.15 23.93
CA TRP A 331 4.99 14.93 23.20
C TRP A 331 5.97 14.03 22.45
N PHE A 332 6.46 12.97 23.09
CA PHE A 332 7.35 12.01 22.46
C PHE A 332 6.66 11.28 21.29
N ALA A 333 5.46 10.73 21.53
CA ALA A 333 4.67 10.01 20.53
C ALA A 333 4.32 10.90 19.32
N GLY A 334 3.93 12.14 19.56
CA GLY A 334 3.63 13.12 18.51
C GLY A 334 4.84 13.39 17.62
N ASN A 335 6.03 13.61 18.19
CA ASN A 335 7.27 13.82 17.43
C ASN A 335 7.69 12.58 16.64
N VAL A 336 7.63 11.40 17.26
CA VAL A 336 7.92 10.12 16.59
C VAL A 336 7.00 9.92 15.40
N MET A 337 5.70 10.19 15.57
CA MET A 337 4.73 10.05 14.49
C MET A 337 4.93 11.07 13.37
N ARG A 338 5.26 12.33 13.68
CA ARG A 338 5.63 13.33 12.65
C ARG A 338 6.82 12.87 11.82
N LEU A 339 7.90 12.40 12.47
CA LEU A 339 9.09 11.92 11.79
C LEU A 339 8.78 10.66 10.95
N GLY A 340 8.02 9.71 11.52
CA GLY A 340 7.57 8.51 10.83
C GLY A 340 6.75 8.82 9.58
N LEU A 341 5.86 9.83 9.64
CA LEU A 341 5.05 10.27 8.51
C LEU A 341 5.90 10.85 7.36
N VAL A 342 6.90 11.68 7.68
CA VAL A 342 7.83 12.23 6.68
C VAL A 342 8.65 11.12 6.04
N ILE A 343 9.19 10.18 6.83
CA ILE A 343 9.92 9.03 6.30
C ILE A 343 9.03 8.20 5.38
N PHE A 344 7.80 7.90 5.82
CA PHE A 344 6.83 7.15 5.02
C PHE A 344 6.54 7.84 3.69
N THR A 345 6.27 9.15 3.69
CA THR A 345 5.96 9.91 2.46
C THR A 345 7.15 10.02 1.52
N ILE A 346 8.37 10.16 2.03
CA ILE A 346 9.60 10.10 1.22
C ILE A 346 9.74 8.73 0.54
N ILE A 347 9.59 7.64 1.30
CA ILE A 347 9.66 6.27 0.76
C ILE A 347 8.56 6.07 -0.28
N TRP A 348 7.33 6.50 0.03
CA TRP A 348 6.20 6.39 -0.88
C TRP A 348 6.44 7.16 -2.18
N ALA A 349 6.87 8.42 -2.11
CA ALA A 349 7.20 9.25 -3.27
C ALA A 349 8.35 8.65 -4.09
N TYR A 350 9.40 8.13 -3.44
CA TYR A 350 10.52 7.47 -4.11
C TYR A 350 10.09 6.21 -4.87
N LEU A 351 9.33 5.32 -4.22
CA LEU A 351 8.83 4.09 -4.86
C LEU A 351 7.87 4.40 -6.01
N ALA A 352 7.00 5.41 -5.82
CA ALA A 352 6.07 5.84 -6.84
C ALA A 352 6.79 6.48 -8.04
N PHE A 353 7.81 7.32 -7.79
CA PHE A 353 8.68 7.88 -8.82
C PHE A 353 9.43 6.81 -9.61
N LYS A 354 10.02 5.82 -8.93
CA LYS A 354 10.73 4.71 -9.60
C LYS A 354 9.81 3.93 -10.54
N ARG A 355 8.58 3.67 -10.11
CA ARG A 355 7.58 3.01 -10.97
C ARG A 355 7.16 3.90 -12.13
N TRP A 356 6.87 5.17 -11.86
CA TRP A 356 6.49 6.13 -12.89
C TRP A 356 7.57 6.29 -13.98
N LYS A 357 8.85 6.38 -13.58
CA LYS A 357 9.98 6.51 -14.52
C LYS A 357 10.10 5.32 -15.46
N LEU A 358 10.02 4.09 -14.93
CA LEU A 358 10.08 2.87 -15.75
C LEU A 358 8.99 2.83 -16.82
N VAL A 359 7.86 3.47 -16.54
CA VAL A 359 6.66 3.43 -17.38
C VAL A 359 6.71 4.50 -18.45
N HIS A 360 7.12 5.73 -18.10
CA HIS A 360 7.28 6.78 -19.10
C HIS A 360 8.33 6.39 -20.15
N ASN A 361 9.41 5.71 -19.75
CA ASN A 361 10.38 5.17 -20.72
C ASN A 361 9.73 4.25 -21.78
N ILE A 362 8.70 3.49 -21.38
CA ILE A 362 7.95 2.60 -22.29
C ILE A 362 6.98 3.42 -23.14
N ILE A 363 6.14 4.26 -22.52
CA ILE A 363 5.11 5.05 -23.23
C ILE A 363 5.73 6.06 -24.23
N ASP A 364 6.90 6.61 -23.91
CA ASP A 364 7.58 7.59 -24.75
C ASP A 364 8.29 6.96 -25.97
N THR A 365 8.38 5.62 -26.04
CA THR A 365 8.96 4.90 -27.18
C THR A 365 7.85 4.37 -28.08
N PRO A 366 7.66 4.90 -29.31
CA PRO A 366 6.61 4.42 -30.18
C PRO A 366 6.88 2.98 -30.66
N THR A 367 5.90 2.10 -30.50
CA THR A 367 5.98 0.73 -31.03
C THR A 367 6.10 0.72 -32.55
N SER A 368 7.08 0.00 -33.06
CA SER A 368 7.33 -0.16 -34.50
C SER A 368 6.71 -1.45 -35.04
N LYS A 369 6.33 -1.46 -36.32
CA LYS A 369 6.00 -2.70 -37.04
C LYS A 369 7.29 -3.42 -37.42
N VAL A 370 7.30 -4.75 -37.33
CA VAL A 370 8.44 -5.59 -37.67
C VAL A 370 8.88 -5.38 -39.13
N ARG A 371 7.94 -5.34 -40.08
CA ARG A 371 8.24 -5.17 -41.51
C ARG A 371 8.95 -3.87 -41.88
N SER A 372 8.92 -2.87 -41.00
CA SER A 372 9.43 -1.52 -41.28
C SER A 372 10.23 -0.96 -40.10
N VAL A 373 10.76 -1.84 -39.23
CA VAL A 373 11.58 -1.41 -38.11
C VAL A 373 12.91 -0.87 -38.60
N ALA A 374 13.36 0.25 -38.03
CA ALA A 374 14.65 0.85 -38.34
C ALA A 374 15.77 0.27 -37.46
N VAL A 375 17.01 0.35 -37.94
CA VAL A 375 18.20 0.05 -37.13
C VAL A 375 18.31 1.10 -36.01
N GLY A 376 18.53 0.64 -34.77
CA GLY A 376 18.58 1.48 -33.58
C GLY A 376 17.70 0.95 -32.45
N ALA A 377 17.38 1.82 -31.48
CA ALA A 377 16.44 1.49 -30.42
C ALA A 377 15.03 1.31 -30.98
N ALA A 378 14.39 0.18 -30.70
CA ALA A 378 13.02 -0.07 -31.12
C ALA A 378 12.22 -0.82 -30.05
N GLU A 379 10.94 -0.46 -29.96
CA GLU A 379 9.93 -1.24 -29.27
C GLU A 379 9.17 -2.11 -30.28
N LEU A 380 9.06 -3.40 -29.97
CA LEU A 380 8.38 -4.41 -30.77
C LEU A 380 7.47 -5.24 -29.88
N VAL A 381 6.27 -5.53 -30.39
CA VAL A 381 5.29 -6.41 -29.74
C VAL A 381 4.86 -7.48 -30.73
N GLY A 382 4.89 -8.73 -30.30
CA GLY A 382 4.58 -9.84 -31.19
C GLY A 382 4.28 -11.15 -30.47
N GLN A 383 4.21 -12.21 -31.26
CA GLN A 383 4.14 -13.59 -30.82
C GLN A 383 5.53 -14.22 -30.97
N VAL A 384 5.93 -15.00 -29.96
CA VAL A 384 7.12 -15.85 -30.03
C VAL A 384 6.84 -16.98 -31.03
N ARG A 385 7.68 -17.10 -32.06
CA ARG A 385 7.69 -18.21 -33.00
C ARG A 385 9.07 -18.86 -33.05
N PRO A 386 9.16 -20.14 -33.43
CA PRO A 386 10.44 -20.83 -33.55
C PRO A 386 11.36 -20.11 -34.53
N GLY A 387 12.63 -19.95 -34.13
CA GLY A 387 13.69 -19.51 -35.03
C GLY A 387 14.11 -20.62 -36.00
N PRO A 388 15.10 -20.35 -36.85
CA PRO A 388 15.70 -21.36 -37.73
C PRO A 388 16.23 -22.57 -36.96
N GLU A 389 16.75 -22.35 -35.76
CA GLU A 389 17.22 -23.41 -34.85
C GLU A 389 16.08 -24.22 -34.20
N GLY A 390 14.83 -23.78 -34.38
CA GLY A 390 13.64 -24.38 -33.78
C GLY A 390 13.47 -24.05 -32.30
N THR A 391 12.83 -24.96 -31.58
CA THR A 391 12.57 -24.86 -30.13
C THR A 391 13.35 -25.89 -29.33
N LEU A 392 13.62 -25.59 -28.06
CA LEU A 392 14.29 -26.45 -27.10
C LEU A 392 13.36 -27.53 -26.54
N SER A 393 13.99 -28.65 -26.16
CA SER A 393 13.42 -29.75 -25.37
C SER A 393 14.40 -30.08 -24.24
N PHE A 394 13.92 -30.12 -22.99
CA PHE A 394 14.78 -30.34 -21.83
C PHE A 394 14.06 -31.01 -20.65
N ASN A 395 14.82 -31.72 -19.82
CA ASN A 395 14.33 -32.38 -18.61
C ASN A 395 14.71 -31.57 -17.37
N VAL A 396 13.71 -31.07 -16.63
CA VAL A 396 13.96 -30.26 -15.41
C VAL A 396 14.56 -31.15 -14.32
N GLY A 397 15.76 -30.78 -13.84
CA GLY A 397 16.48 -31.56 -12.84
C GLY A 397 17.04 -32.90 -13.36
N GLY A 398 17.08 -33.12 -14.67
CA GLY A 398 17.62 -34.34 -15.29
C GLY A 398 16.66 -35.54 -15.27
N ASP A 399 15.36 -35.31 -15.08
CA ASP A 399 14.35 -36.33 -14.92
C ASP A 399 13.34 -36.29 -16.07
N GLU A 400 13.16 -37.43 -16.75
CA GLU A 400 12.27 -37.57 -17.91
C GLU A 400 10.80 -37.30 -17.59
N SER A 401 10.37 -37.51 -16.34
CA SER A 401 9.00 -37.18 -15.93
C SER A 401 8.72 -35.67 -15.90
N ARG A 402 9.78 -34.84 -16.00
CA ARG A 402 9.73 -33.38 -15.97
C ARG A 402 10.23 -32.79 -17.30
N LEU A 403 9.86 -33.45 -18.40
CA LEU A 403 10.09 -32.97 -19.76
C LEU A 403 9.30 -31.69 -20.05
N VAL A 404 9.97 -30.74 -20.69
CA VAL A 404 9.38 -29.51 -21.22
C VAL A 404 9.85 -29.31 -22.65
N GLU A 405 8.91 -29.24 -23.58
CA GLU A 405 9.14 -28.95 -25.00
C GLU A 405 8.56 -27.59 -25.42
N GLY A 406 8.99 -27.08 -26.57
CA GLY A 406 8.42 -25.88 -27.20
C GLY A 406 8.90 -24.55 -26.60
N ALA A 407 9.97 -24.58 -25.79
CA ALA A 407 10.58 -23.37 -25.23
C ALA A 407 11.63 -22.78 -26.18
N VAL A 408 11.73 -21.46 -26.27
CA VAL A 408 12.85 -20.77 -26.93
C VAL A 408 13.86 -20.20 -25.94
N ALA A 409 13.42 -19.95 -24.72
CA ALA A 409 14.27 -19.61 -23.59
C ALA A 409 13.66 -20.16 -22.32
N TYR A 410 14.48 -20.65 -21.39
CA TYR A 410 14.00 -21.13 -20.11
C TYR A 410 14.94 -20.79 -18.96
N LYS A 411 14.36 -20.76 -17.76
CA LYS A 411 15.08 -20.89 -16.50
C LYS A 411 14.33 -21.84 -15.59
N TRP A 412 15.04 -22.72 -14.90
CA TRP A 412 14.45 -23.51 -13.82
C TRP A 412 15.30 -23.44 -12.57
N VAL A 413 14.64 -23.57 -11.43
CA VAL A 413 15.24 -23.51 -10.10
C VAL A 413 14.79 -24.72 -9.29
N GLU A 414 15.77 -25.41 -8.71
CA GLU A 414 15.59 -26.46 -7.71
C GLU A 414 15.83 -25.85 -6.32
N GLU A 415 14.84 -26.02 -5.45
CA GLU A 415 14.85 -25.45 -4.11
C GLU A 415 14.56 -26.53 -3.06
N GLU A 416 15.29 -26.45 -1.95
CA GLU A 416 15.11 -27.30 -0.77
C GLU A 416 14.51 -26.48 0.37
N HIS A 417 13.53 -27.03 1.06
CA HIS A 417 12.95 -26.45 2.27
C HIS A 417 13.84 -26.77 3.47
N VAL A 418 14.53 -25.76 3.99
CA VAL A 418 15.48 -25.89 5.09
C VAL A 418 14.91 -25.16 6.31
N CYS A 419 14.83 -25.85 7.44
CA CYS A 419 14.51 -25.26 8.72
C CYS A 419 15.77 -25.21 9.59
N ARG A 420 16.09 -24.05 10.15
CA ARG A 420 17.17 -23.86 11.11
C ARG A 420 16.59 -23.48 12.47
N GLY A 421 17.26 -23.87 13.55
CA GLY A 421 16.82 -23.63 14.93
C GLY A 421 15.96 -24.76 15.51
N SER A 422 15.56 -24.60 16.78
CA SER A 422 14.71 -25.52 17.54
C SER A 422 13.72 -24.72 18.38
N GLY A 423 12.52 -25.25 18.60
CA GLY A 423 11.48 -24.57 19.38
C GLY A 423 10.89 -23.35 18.68
N GLU A 424 10.76 -22.24 19.41
CA GLU A 424 10.17 -20.97 18.94
C GLU A 424 11.05 -20.23 17.92
N ASP A 425 12.38 -20.42 17.95
CA ASP A 425 13.32 -19.81 17.00
C ASP A 425 13.42 -20.54 15.66
N ARG A 426 12.50 -21.47 15.38
CA ARG A 426 12.52 -22.26 14.14
C ARG A 426 12.14 -21.39 12.95
N THR A 427 13.15 -21.04 12.15
CA THR A 427 12.95 -20.34 10.87
C THR A 427 13.09 -21.32 9.71
N CYS A 428 12.08 -21.39 8.86
CA CYS A 428 12.10 -22.22 7.66
C CYS A 428 12.10 -21.33 6.41
N SER A 429 13.01 -21.61 5.48
CA SER A 429 13.08 -20.92 4.20
C SER A 429 13.40 -21.90 3.06
N TRP A 430 13.04 -21.50 1.85
CA TRP A 430 13.44 -22.22 0.64
C TRP A 430 14.82 -21.76 0.21
N GLU A 431 15.75 -22.70 0.07
CA GLU A 431 17.11 -22.44 -0.39
C GLU A 431 17.31 -23.01 -1.80
N THR A 432 17.81 -22.17 -2.70
CA THR A 432 18.19 -22.63 -4.05
C THR A 432 19.38 -23.57 -3.99
N ARG A 433 19.25 -24.75 -4.60
CA ARG A 433 20.32 -25.75 -4.70
C ARG A 433 20.93 -25.82 -6.09
N ARG A 434 20.09 -25.75 -7.12
CA ARG A 434 20.52 -25.73 -8.51
C ARG A 434 19.65 -24.76 -9.31
N LYS A 435 20.27 -24.11 -10.28
CA LYS A 435 19.60 -23.27 -11.27
C LYS A 435 20.23 -23.54 -12.62
N GLU A 436 19.41 -23.60 -13.64
CA GLU A 436 19.85 -23.73 -15.02
C GLU A 436 19.04 -22.79 -15.91
N ASN A 437 19.65 -22.34 -16.99
CA ASN A 437 19.01 -21.55 -18.02
C ASN A 437 19.67 -21.88 -19.36
N ALA A 438 18.89 -21.81 -20.43
CA ALA A 438 19.37 -21.85 -21.79
C ALA A 438 18.38 -21.11 -22.69
N SER A 439 18.84 -20.72 -23.87
CA SER A 439 18.03 -20.02 -24.85
C SER A 439 18.57 -20.20 -26.26
N VAL A 440 17.68 -20.14 -27.24
CA VAL A 440 17.98 -20.12 -28.67
C VAL A 440 17.36 -18.87 -29.31
N PRO A 441 17.95 -18.32 -30.38
CA PRO A 441 17.33 -17.25 -31.14
C PRO A 441 15.92 -17.63 -31.61
N PHE A 442 14.99 -16.70 -31.46
CA PHE A 442 13.58 -16.92 -31.82
C PHE A 442 13.03 -15.79 -32.66
N MET A 443 11.88 -16.02 -33.27
CA MET A 443 11.19 -15.05 -34.11
C MET A 443 10.16 -14.29 -33.29
N LEU A 444 10.28 -12.97 -33.23
CA LEU A 444 9.20 -12.09 -32.83
C LEU A 444 8.39 -11.75 -34.07
N HIS A 445 7.12 -12.15 -34.09
CA HIS A 445 6.23 -11.94 -35.24
C HIS A 445 5.02 -11.08 -34.87
N ASP A 446 4.82 -9.96 -35.57
CA ASP A 446 3.71 -9.02 -35.31
C ASP A 446 2.51 -9.20 -36.26
N GLY A 447 2.58 -10.18 -37.16
CA GLY A 447 1.60 -10.46 -38.22
C GLY A 447 2.02 -9.90 -39.58
N THR A 448 2.77 -8.79 -39.58
CA THR A 448 3.30 -8.16 -40.79
C THR A 448 4.66 -8.69 -41.22
N GLY A 449 5.37 -9.37 -40.32
CA GLY A 449 6.59 -10.10 -40.58
C GLY A 449 7.26 -10.57 -39.29
N GLY A 450 8.31 -11.38 -39.43
CA GLY A 450 9.11 -11.87 -38.32
C GLY A 450 10.50 -11.23 -38.25
N ILE A 451 11.00 -10.97 -37.05
CA ILE A 451 12.40 -10.55 -36.82
C ILE A 451 13.04 -11.45 -35.78
N LEU A 452 14.33 -11.74 -35.97
CA LEU A 452 15.07 -12.60 -35.05
C LEU A 452 15.45 -11.82 -33.79
N VAL A 453 15.27 -12.45 -32.64
CA VAL A 453 15.62 -11.94 -31.32
C VAL A 453 16.64 -12.90 -30.72
N ASP A 454 17.75 -12.36 -30.22
CA ASP A 454 18.81 -13.14 -29.56
C ASP A 454 18.70 -13.04 -28.02
N PRO A 455 17.91 -13.89 -27.35
CA PRO A 455 17.68 -13.81 -25.91
C PRO A 455 18.95 -13.90 -25.06
N SER A 456 20.04 -14.47 -25.59
CA SER A 456 21.30 -14.62 -24.85
C SER A 456 21.98 -13.27 -24.56
N SER A 457 21.65 -12.24 -25.35
CA SER A 457 22.19 -10.88 -25.20
C SER A 457 21.51 -10.04 -24.10
N TRP A 458 20.44 -10.54 -23.47
CA TRP A 458 19.75 -9.84 -22.39
C TRP A 458 20.29 -10.21 -21.00
N GLU A 459 20.66 -9.21 -20.19
CA GLU A 459 21.08 -9.43 -18.80
C GLU A 459 19.97 -10.09 -17.96
N LYS A 460 18.73 -9.64 -18.15
CA LYS A 460 17.54 -10.14 -17.45
C LYS A 460 16.36 -10.23 -18.39
N MET A 461 15.71 -11.38 -18.35
CA MET A 461 14.46 -11.65 -19.04
C MET A 461 13.34 -11.85 -18.03
N ASP A 462 12.20 -11.23 -18.30
CA ASP A 462 10.97 -11.43 -17.54
C ASP A 462 10.10 -12.48 -18.23
N TYR A 463 10.01 -13.64 -17.59
CA TYR A 463 9.29 -14.80 -18.10
C TYR A 463 7.81 -14.81 -17.70
N GLY A 464 7.36 -13.80 -16.94
CA GLY A 464 6.05 -13.81 -16.28
C GLY A 464 5.94 -14.91 -15.21
N GLY A 465 4.75 -15.48 -15.09
CA GLY A 465 4.46 -16.59 -14.18
C GLY A 465 5.25 -17.85 -14.52
N SER A 466 5.46 -18.70 -13.50
CA SER A 466 6.03 -20.04 -13.71
C SER A 466 5.13 -20.86 -14.63
N LEU A 467 5.73 -21.57 -15.58
CA LEU A 467 5.01 -22.53 -16.42
C LEU A 467 4.47 -23.68 -15.56
N HIS A 468 5.32 -24.25 -14.69
CA HIS A 468 4.93 -25.32 -13.79
C HIS A 468 5.82 -25.38 -12.56
N ARG A 469 5.31 -26.03 -11.51
CA ARG A 469 6.07 -26.33 -10.30
C ARG A 469 5.87 -27.79 -9.90
N TRP A 470 6.92 -28.58 -10.01
CA TRP A 470 6.95 -29.97 -9.52
C TRP A 470 7.40 -30.04 -8.07
N GLY A 471 7.05 -31.15 -7.43
CA GLY A 471 7.48 -31.50 -6.08
C GLY A 471 6.45 -31.21 -4.99
N GLY A 472 6.85 -31.53 -3.76
CA GLY A 472 6.03 -31.42 -2.55
C GLY A 472 6.86 -31.78 -1.31
N GLY A 473 6.60 -31.12 -0.18
CA GLY A 473 7.36 -31.33 1.06
C GLY A 473 8.71 -30.61 1.05
N LYS A 474 9.81 -31.37 1.02
CA LYS A 474 11.18 -30.83 1.19
C LYS A 474 11.79 -30.25 -0.09
N TRP A 475 11.35 -30.68 -1.27
CA TRP A 475 11.94 -30.28 -2.54
C TRP A 475 10.89 -29.74 -3.51
N ARG A 476 11.24 -28.70 -4.26
CA ARG A 476 10.43 -28.16 -5.35
C ARG A 476 11.29 -27.75 -6.53
N TRP A 477 10.73 -27.89 -7.73
CA TRP A 477 11.34 -27.43 -8.98
C TRP A 477 10.37 -26.50 -9.68
N THR A 478 10.80 -25.27 -9.94
CA THR A 478 9.98 -24.25 -10.61
C THR A 478 10.60 -23.91 -11.94
N VAL A 479 9.83 -24.01 -13.04
CA VAL A 479 10.29 -23.67 -14.39
C VAL A 479 9.56 -22.44 -14.93
N HIS A 480 10.29 -21.60 -15.65
CA HIS A 480 9.78 -20.46 -16.39
C HIS A 480 10.30 -20.54 -17.81
N VAL A 481 9.44 -20.28 -18.80
CA VAL A 481 9.79 -20.37 -20.22
C VAL A 481 9.24 -19.19 -21.00
N PHE A 482 9.92 -18.84 -22.10
CA PHE A 482 9.27 -18.29 -23.28
C PHE A 482 8.97 -19.48 -24.19
N GLY A 483 7.69 -19.76 -24.43
CA GLY A 483 7.27 -20.83 -25.33
C GLY A 483 6.79 -20.30 -26.67
N ALA A 484 6.88 -21.12 -27.72
CA ALA A 484 6.28 -20.80 -29.00
C ALA A 484 4.76 -20.58 -28.84
N GLY A 485 4.28 -19.43 -29.31
CA GLY A 485 2.90 -18.96 -29.13
C GLY A 485 2.72 -17.94 -28.01
N ASP A 486 3.70 -17.76 -27.10
CA ASP A 486 3.62 -16.76 -26.04
C ASP A 486 3.64 -15.34 -26.62
N PRO A 487 2.93 -14.38 -25.99
CA PRO A 487 3.10 -12.96 -26.29
C PRO A 487 4.47 -12.49 -25.81
N VAL A 488 5.10 -11.60 -26.58
CA VAL A 488 6.38 -11.00 -26.21
C VAL A 488 6.39 -9.51 -26.49
N TYR A 489 6.89 -8.77 -25.50
CA TYR A 489 7.24 -7.38 -25.58
C TYR A 489 8.77 -7.28 -25.56
N CYS A 490 9.32 -6.59 -26.54
CA CYS A 490 10.76 -6.41 -26.70
C CYS A 490 11.07 -4.92 -26.87
N LEU A 491 11.85 -4.38 -25.93
CA LEU A 491 12.52 -3.10 -26.05
C LEU A 491 14.02 -3.39 -26.12
N GLY A 492 14.63 -3.17 -27.29
CA GLY A 492 16.00 -3.57 -27.55
C GLY A 492 16.62 -2.80 -28.70
N ARG A 493 17.87 -3.15 -29.01
CA ARG A 493 18.58 -2.59 -30.17
C ARG A 493 18.40 -3.50 -31.38
N VAL A 494 17.88 -2.93 -32.45
CA VAL A 494 17.84 -3.53 -33.77
C VAL A 494 19.17 -3.27 -34.46
N GLU A 495 19.84 -4.35 -34.85
CA GLU A 495 21.13 -4.34 -35.51
C GLU A 495 21.05 -5.11 -36.83
N THR A 496 21.89 -4.74 -37.79
CA THR A 496 22.08 -5.55 -39.00
C THR A 496 22.86 -6.80 -38.64
N ARG A 497 22.41 -7.97 -39.11
CA ARG A 497 23.12 -9.23 -38.93
C ARG A 497 24.48 -9.18 -39.63
N LYS A 498 25.48 -9.79 -39.01
CA LYS A 498 26.77 -10.02 -39.65
C LYS A 498 26.64 -11.13 -40.70
N ASP A 499 27.56 -11.18 -41.65
CA ASP A 499 27.49 -12.16 -42.75
C ASP A 499 27.61 -13.62 -42.28
N ASP A 500 28.29 -13.87 -41.15
CA ASP A 500 28.40 -15.18 -40.50
C ASP A 500 27.14 -15.59 -39.71
N GLU A 501 26.26 -14.62 -39.41
CA GLU A 501 25.00 -14.83 -38.68
C GLU A 501 23.80 -15.02 -39.63
N LYS A 502 24.01 -14.87 -40.94
CA LYS A 502 22.96 -15.04 -41.95
C LYS A 502 22.79 -16.52 -42.28
N GLU A 503 21.55 -16.98 -42.23
CA GLU A 503 21.19 -18.32 -42.67
C GLU A 503 21.50 -18.51 -44.16
N GLU A 504 21.88 -19.74 -44.54
CA GLU A 504 22.02 -20.11 -45.94
C GLU A 504 20.68 -19.98 -46.67
N GLY A 505 20.65 -19.26 -47.80
CA GLY A 505 19.44 -19.08 -48.60
C GLY A 505 18.48 -17.99 -48.09
N LEU A 506 18.89 -17.16 -47.13
CA LEU A 506 18.09 -16.06 -46.61
C LEU A 506 17.76 -15.04 -47.73
N ASP A 507 16.47 -14.74 -47.89
CA ASP A 507 16.00 -13.81 -48.91
C ASP A 507 16.40 -12.36 -48.60
N GLY A 508 17.36 -11.85 -49.37
CA GLY A 508 17.86 -10.48 -49.26
C GLY A 508 16.83 -9.39 -49.57
N SER A 509 15.69 -9.74 -50.18
CA SER A 509 14.64 -8.78 -50.49
C SER A 509 13.74 -8.46 -49.29
N ILE A 510 13.76 -9.29 -48.24
CA ILE A 510 12.99 -9.10 -47.01
C ILE A 510 13.81 -8.27 -46.01
N PRO A 511 13.49 -6.98 -45.78
CA PRO A 511 14.37 -6.10 -45.00
C PRO A 511 14.55 -6.57 -43.55
N ASN A 512 13.47 -7.03 -42.91
CA ASN A 512 13.47 -7.54 -41.54
C ASN A 512 14.26 -8.85 -41.37
N ALA A 513 14.46 -9.63 -42.44
CA ALA A 513 15.29 -10.85 -42.38
C ALA A 513 16.77 -10.53 -42.20
N GLN A 514 17.21 -9.33 -42.59
CA GLN A 514 18.60 -8.86 -42.43
C GLN A 514 18.89 -8.31 -41.02
N LEU A 515 17.87 -8.24 -40.15
CA LEU A 515 17.96 -7.61 -38.85
C LEU A 515 17.89 -8.63 -37.72
N ILE A 516 18.49 -8.27 -36.59
CA ILE A 516 18.42 -9.01 -35.33
C ILE A 516 18.23 -8.02 -34.17
N VAL A 517 17.45 -8.42 -33.17
CA VAL A 517 17.23 -7.63 -31.96
C VAL A 517 18.09 -8.18 -30.84
N ARG A 518 18.82 -7.29 -30.15
CA ARG A 518 19.69 -7.62 -29.02
C ARG A 518 19.42 -6.76 -27.79
N GLY A 519 19.73 -7.31 -26.62
CA GLY A 519 19.60 -6.69 -25.30
C GLY A 519 20.77 -5.78 -24.91
N ASN A 520 21.66 -5.46 -25.84
CA ASN A 520 22.83 -4.62 -25.62
C ASN A 520 22.41 -3.23 -25.12
N LYS A 521 22.84 -2.90 -23.90
CA LYS A 521 22.52 -1.61 -23.28
C LYS A 521 23.45 -0.52 -23.80
N ASP A 522 22.92 0.39 -24.60
CA ASP A 522 23.62 1.63 -24.97
C ASP A 522 23.45 2.74 -23.93
N VAL A 523 24.29 3.77 -24.03
CA VAL A 523 24.14 5.00 -23.25
C VAL A 523 22.77 5.64 -23.55
N GLY A 524 21.88 5.61 -22.57
CA GLY A 524 20.55 6.24 -22.66
C GLY A 524 19.39 5.32 -23.06
N MET A 525 19.63 4.03 -23.29
CA MET A 525 18.57 3.06 -23.63
C MET A 525 18.39 2.02 -22.52
N GLU A 526 17.15 1.80 -22.08
CA GLU A 526 16.79 0.63 -21.27
C GLU A 526 16.41 -0.52 -22.19
N THR A 527 16.88 -1.73 -21.90
CA THR A 527 16.49 -2.94 -22.63
C THR A 527 15.59 -3.80 -21.77
N LYS A 528 14.54 -4.37 -22.37
CA LYS A 528 13.56 -5.18 -21.69
C LYS A 528 13.03 -6.27 -22.62
N LEU A 529 13.17 -7.52 -22.20
CA LEU A 529 12.50 -8.64 -22.85
C LEU A 529 11.52 -9.24 -21.85
N ASN A 530 10.23 -9.14 -22.14
CA ASN A 530 9.16 -9.51 -21.24
C ASN A 530 8.13 -10.40 -21.96
N ARG A 531 7.68 -11.46 -21.29
CA ARG A 531 6.51 -12.22 -21.72
C ARG A 531 5.26 -11.38 -21.44
N GLY A 532 4.42 -11.24 -22.46
CA GLY A 532 3.24 -10.37 -22.46
C GLY A 532 3.33 -9.26 -23.49
N THR A 533 2.20 -8.61 -23.76
CA THR A 533 2.10 -7.45 -24.66
C THR A 533 2.23 -6.15 -23.87
N GLU A 534 2.09 -5.00 -24.54
CA GLU A 534 2.08 -3.68 -23.89
C GLU A 534 1.07 -3.66 -22.72
N PHE A 535 -0.12 -4.25 -22.89
CA PHE A 535 -1.12 -4.33 -21.82
C PHE A 535 -0.62 -5.00 -20.53
N SER A 536 0.22 -6.04 -20.62
CA SER A 536 0.79 -6.68 -19.44
C SER A 536 1.66 -5.72 -18.63
N LEU A 537 2.43 -4.88 -19.33
CA LEU A 537 3.24 -3.83 -18.73
C LEU A 537 2.38 -2.70 -18.17
N LEU A 538 1.34 -2.31 -18.92
CA LEU A 538 0.45 -1.22 -18.55
C LEU A 538 -0.55 -1.61 -17.43
N SER A 539 -0.73 -2.90 -17.17
CA SER A 539 -1.69 -3.38 -16.17
C SER A 539 -1.41 -2.84 -14.76
N SER A 540 -0.14 -2.71 -14.40
CA SER A 540 0.30 -2.24 -13.09
C SER A 540 0.33 -0.71 -12.95
N LEU A 541 -0.09 0.02 -13.98
CA LEU A 541 0.05 1.47 -14.03
C LEU A 541 -0.96 2.21 -13.18
N ARG A 542 -0.46 3.34 -12.68
CA ARG A 542 -1.25 4.40 -12.09
C ARG A 542 -1.05 5.67 -12.90
N SER A 543 -2.01 6.58 -12.87
CA SER A 543 -1.87 7.87 -13.53
C SER A 543 -0.69 8.66 -12.98
N THR A 544 -0.16 9.60 -13.76
CA THR A 544 0.85 10.56 -13.29
C THR A 544 0.38 11.30 -12.03
N THR A 545 -0.93 11.57 -11.91
CA THR A 545 -1.51 12.18 -10.71
C THR A 545 -1.34 11.31 -9.47
N GLU A 546 -1.70 10.02 -9.53
CA GLU A 546 -1.54 9.10 -8.40
C GLU A 546 -0.08 8.75 -8.11
N ALA A 547 0.75 8.66 -9.16
CA ALA A 547 2.13 8.19 -9.04
C ALA A 547 3.11 9.29 -8.63
N ILE A 548 2.84 10.56 -8.99
CA ILE A 548 3.78 11.67 -8.74
C ILE A 548 3.10 12.80 -7.95
N ILE A 549 2.00 13.36 -8.47
CA ILE A 549 1.42 14.59 -7.92
C ILE A 549 0.93 14.37 -6.49
N VAL A 550 0.14 13.32 -6.24
CA VAL A 550 -0.41 13.03 -4.90
C VAL A 550 0.70 12.74 -3.88
N PRO A 551 1.68 11.83 -4.12
CA PRO A 551 2.77 11.61 -3.18
C PRO A 551 3.59 12.87 -2.89
N LEU A 552 3.85 13.72 -3.89
CA LEU A 552 4.58 14.98 -3.68
C LEU A 552 3.77 16.00 -2.86
N LEU A 553 2.48 16.18 -3.17
CA LEU A 553 1.60 17.04 -2.38
C LEU A 553 1.52 16.56 -0.92
N MET A 554 1.38 15.25 -0.73
CA MET A 554 1.32 14.65 0.60
C MET A 554 2.64 14.74 1.36
N LEU A 555 3.78 14.63 0.67
CA LEU A 555 5.09 14.90 1.25
C LEU A 555 5.16 16.34 1.77
N VAL A 556 4.77 17.33 0.95
CA VAL A 556 4.72 18.74 1.39
C VAL A 556 3.79 18.89 2.59
N SER A 557 2.58 18.32 2.53
CA SER A 557 1.61 18.35 3.64
C SER A 557 2.15 17.73 4.93
N SER A 558 2.98 16.69 4.85
CA SER A 558 3.57 16.04 6.03
C SER A 558 4.68 16.85 6.70
N ILE A 559 5.30 17.78 5.98
CA ILE A 559 6.40 18.62 6.49
C ILE A 559 5.84 19.89 7.14
N ILE A 560 4.67 20.38 6.71
CA ILE A 560 4.11 21.64 7.23
C ILE A 560 4.06 21.69 8.77
N PRO A 561 3.75 20.60 9.49
CA PRO A 561 3.78 20.58 10.94
C PRO A 561 5.09 20.87 11.64
N PHE A 562 6.22 20.87 10.93
CA PHE A 562 7.51 21.23 11.50
C PHE A 562 7.78 22.74 11.49
N PHE A 563 6.96 23.51 10.78
CA PHE A 563 7.09 24.96 10.70
C PHE A 563 6.20 25.71 11.69
N TRP A 564 5.36 25.00 12.46
CA TRP A 564 4.48 25.58 13.48
C TRP A 564 4.67 24.92 14.84
#